data_AF-A0A2P6MEW7-F1
#
_entry.id   AF-A0A2P6MEW7-F1
#
_cell.length_a   1.000
_cell.length_b   1.000
_cell.length_c   1.000
_cell.angle_alpha   90.00
_cell.angle_beta   90.00
_cell.angle_gamma   90.00
#
_symmetry.space_group_name_H-M   'P 1'
#
loop_
_entity.id
_entity.type
_entity.pdbx_description
1 polymer ?
#
loop_
_entity_poly.entity_id
_entity_poly.type
_entity_poly.pdbx_seq_one_letter_code
_entity_poly.pdbx_strand_id
1 'polypeptide(L)'
;MSKKEPIKSHVVEKAARDLLKERGVELEEIADIVYQMQSDYNDTLTRDDCLESVEAVLEKREIQHAVLVGIELDKLAENKQLSEPLQSIVETDEGLFGVDETIAIGSVFGYGSIAVTTFGYLDKEKIGIIKQLDAKNSDKIHTFLDDLVCSIAANASSRLAHRIRDREEHLDQKEIDHRDKEERMA
;
A
#
# COMPACT_ATOMS: atom_id res chain seq x y z
N MET A 1 2.21 -35.50 10.32
CA MET A 1 1.86 -34.47 9.32
C MET A 1 3.08 -34.20 8.47
N SER A 2 3.00 -34.33 7.14
CA SER A 2 4.13 -33.95 6.27
C SER A 2 4.37 -32.45 6.42
N LYS A 3 5.62 -32.05 6.63
CA LYS A 3 6.00 -30.64 6.79
C LYS A 3 5.85 -29.99 5.42
N LYS A 4 4.76 -29.23 5.19
CA LYS A 4 4.57 -28.48 3.94
C LYS A 4 5.70 -27.46 3.81
N GLU A 5 6.35 -27.42 2.65
CA GLU A 5 7.35 -26.39 2.38
C GLU A 5 6.69 -25.01 2.31
N PRO A 6 7.27 -23.98 2.96
CA PRO A 6 6.74 -22.62 2.88
C PRO A 6 6.93 -22.06 1.47
N ILE A 7 5.97 -21.23 1.02
CA ILE A 7 6.10 -20.49 -0.23
C ILE A 7 7.27 -19.50 -0.11
N LYS A 8 8.11 -19.43 -1.16
CA LYS A 8 9.28 -18.55 -1.16
C LYS A 8 8.87 -17.08 -1.23
N SER A 9 9.54 -16.21 -0.49
CA SER A 9 9.18 -14.78 -0.38
C SER A 9 9.11 -14.07 -1.73
N HIS A 10 10.08 -14.27 -2.62
CA HIS A 10 10.08 -13.63 -3.95
C HIS A 10 8.90 -14.04 -4.83
N VAL A 11 8.30 -15.22 -4.60
CA VAL A 11 7.09 -15.64 -5.33
C VAL A 11 5.89 -14.84 -4.86
N VAL A 12 5.77 -14.62 -3.55
CA VAL A 12 4.71 -13.82 -2.94
C VAL A 12 4.82 -12.36 -3.35
N GLU A 13 6.04 -11.80 -3.28
CA GLU A 13 6.31 -10.42 -3.70
C GLU A 13 5.97 -10.20 -5.17
N LYS A 14 6.47 -11.08 -6.06
CA LYS A 14 6.17 -10.98 -7.49
C LYS A 14 4.67 -11.04 -7.75
N ALA A 15 3.95 -11.95 -7.09
CA ALA A 15 2.50 -12.08 -7.25
C ALA A 15 1.75 -10.81 -6.81
N ALA A 16 2.15 -10.18 -5.69
CA ALA A 16 1.54 -8.93 -5.24
C ALA A 16 1.76 -7.79 -6.23
N ARG A 17 2.99 -7.62 -6.75
CA ARG A 17 3.31 -6.61 -7.77
C ARG A 17 2.57 -6.86 -9.08
N ASP A 18 2.52 -8.11 -9.54
CA ASP A 18 1.80 -8.51 -10.75
C ASP A 18 0.30 -8.21 -10.62
N LEU A 19 -0.31 -8.46 -9.44
CA LEU A 19 -1.72 -8.16 -9.19
C LEU A 19 -2.01 -6.66 -9.20
N LEU A 20 -1.20 -5.83 -8.55
CA LEU A 20 -1.37 -4.36 -8.61
C LEU A 20 -1.39 -3.87 -10.06
N LYS A 21 -0.42 -4.33 -10.85
CA LYS A 21 -0.32 -4.02 -12.28
C LYS A 21 -1.52 -4.53 -13.08
N GLU A 22 -1.96 -5.77 -12.83
CA GLU A 22 -3.16 -6.35 -13.45
C GLU A 22 -4.42 -5.52 -13.17
N ARG A 23 -4.52 -4.98 -11.95
CA ARG A 23 -5.64 -4.12 -11.55
C ARG A 23 -5.53 -2.69 -12.10
N GLY A 24 -4.41 -2.35 -12.75
CA GLY A 24 -4.20 -1.05 -13.39
C GLY A 24 -3.55 -0.02 -12.48
N VAL A 25 -2.84 -0.46 -11.44
CA VAL A 25 -2.08 0.40 -10.54
C VAL A 25 -0.59 0.28 -10.88
N GLU A 26 -0.02 1.34 -11.45
CA GLU A 26 1.44 1.43 -11.63
C GLU A 26 2.09 2.05 -10.39
N LEU A 27 3.29 1.59 -10.02
CA LEU A 27 3.94 2.03 -8.77
C LEU A 27 4.32 3.51 -8.80
N GLU A 28 4.58 4.04 -9.99
CA GLU A 28 4.82 5.44 -10.26
C GLU A 28 3.61 6.32 -9.90
N GLU A 29 2.38 5.81 -10.04
CA GLU A 29 1.18 6.56 -9.64
C GLU A 29 1.04 6.63 -8.11
N ILE A 30 1.49 5.58 -7.41
CA ILE A 30 1.60 5.60 -5.94
C ILE A 30 2.72 6.55 -5.52
N ALA A 31 3.86 6.55 -6.23
CA ALA A 31 4.97 7.46 -5.97
C ALA A 31 4.56 8.93 -6.17
N ASP A 32 3.70 9.22 -7.14
CA ASP A 32 3.16 10.57 -7.36
C ASP A 32 2.28 11.03 -6.17
N ILE A 33 1.51 10.13 -5.55
CA ILE A 33 0.79 10.41 -4.30
C ILE A 33 1.78 10.73 -3.18
N VAL A 34 2.82 9.90 -2.99
CA VAL A 34 3.84 10.12 -1.96
C VAL A 34 4.56 11.45 -2.18
N TYR A 35 4.88 11.79 -3.43
CA TYR A 35 5.49 13.06 -3.79
C TYR A 35 4.57 14.22 -3.41
N GLN A 36 3.30 14.16 -3.75
CA GLN A 36 2.32 15.17 -3.35
C GLN A 36 2.26 15.34 -1.82
N MET A 37 2.29 14.23 -1.07
CA MET A 37 2.25 14.25 0.39
C MET A 37 3.50 14.85 1.05
N GLN A 38 4.66 14.76 0.39
CA GLN A 38 5.96 15.09 0.99
C GLN A 38 6.62 16.35 0.40
N SER A 39 6.21 16.78 -0.80
CA SER A 39 6.86 17.88 -1.54
C SER A 39 6.87 19.22 -0.79
N ASP A 40 5.81 19.54 -0.04
CA ASP A 40 5.74 20.77 0.76
C ASP A 40 6.74 20.81 1.93
N TYR A 41 7.32 19.66 2.30
CA TYR A 41 8.26 19.53 3.40
C TYR A 41 9.72 19.44 2.93
N ASN A 42 9.96 19.20 1.63
CA ASN A 42 11.31 19.03 1.10
C ASN A 42 11.42 19.44 -0.38
N ASP A 43 12.05 20.59 -0.62
CA ASP A 43 12.28 21.15 -1.96
C ASP A 43 13.24 20.32 -2.84
N THR A 44 14.01 19.40 -2.25
CA THR A 44 14.95 18.52 -2.96
C THR A 44 14.39 17.12 -3.23
N LEU A 45 13.15 16.86 -2.82
CA LEU A 45 12.51 15.57 -3.03
C LEU A 45 12.38 15.29 -4.53
N THR A 46 12.74 14.08 -4.93
CA THR A 46 12.54 13.59 -6.30
C THR A 46 11.46 12.52 -6.34
N ARG A 47 10.83 12.32 -7.51
CA ARG A 47 9.89 11.20 -7.71
C ARG A 47 10.60 9.84 -7.56
N ASP A 48 11.88 9.76 -7.89
CA ASP A 48 12.67 8.54 -7.73
C ASP A 48 12.84 8.16 -6.25
N ASP A 49 13.03 9.13 -5.34
CA ASP A 49 13.04 8.87 -3.89
C ASP A 49 11.69 8.31 -3.39
N CYS A 50 10.59 8.81 -3.96
CA CYS A 50 9.24 8.33 -3.66
C CYS A 50 9.03 6.90 -4.17
N LEU A 51 9.43 6.62 -5.41
CA LEU A 51 9.34 5.29 -6.01
C LEU A 51 10.19 4.26 -5.25
N GLU A 52 11.43 4.63 -4.87
CA GLU A 52 12.29 3.78 -4.02
C GLU A 52 11.58 3.41 -2.71
N SER A 53 10.83 4.35 -2.13
CA SER A 53 10.06 4.11 -0.91
C SER A 53 8.86 3.21 -1.13
N VAL A 54 8.12 3.38 -2.22
CA VAL A 54 7.02 2.48 -2.60
C VAL A 54 7.54 1.06 -2.83
N GLU A 55 8.66 0.91 -3.55
CA GLU A 55 9.27 -0.39 -3.80
C GLU A 55 9.72 -1.08 -2.51
N ALA A 56 10.33 -0.34 -1.58
CA ALA A 56 10.78 -0.85 -0.28
C ALA A 56 9.61 -1.31 0.60
N VAL A 57 8.49 -0.59 0.59
CA VAL A 57 7.27 -1.01 1.32
C VAL A 57 6.75 -2.35 0.79
N LEU A 58 6.77 -2.54 -0.53
CA LEU A 58 6.33 -3.79 -1.16
C LEU A 58 7.27 -4.99 -0.91
N GLU A 59 8.46 -4.78 -0.33
CA GLU A 59 9.33 -5.88 0.13
C GLU A 59 8.80 -6.52 1.43
N LYS A 60 7.93 -5.83 2.19
CA LYS A 60 7.37 -6.35 3.44
C LYS A 60 6.28 -7.40 3.18
N ARG A 61 6.39 -8.54 3.87
CA ARG A 61 5.43 -9.65 3.71
C ARG A 61 4.01 -9.30 4.13
N GLU A 62 3.84 -8.47 5.15
CA GLU A 62 2.50 -8.09 5.62
C GLU A 62 1.76 -7.28 4.56
N ILE A 63 2.45 -6.34 3.89
CA ILE A 63 1.92 -5.61 2.74
C ILE A 63 1.57 -6.56 1.60
N GLN A 64 2.50 -7.46 1.25
CA GLN A 64 2.28 -8.43 0.16
C GLN A 64 1.05 -9.31 0.43
N HIS A 65 0.89 -9.83 1.65
CA HIS A 65 -0.26 -10.65 2.01
C HIS A 65 -1.56 -9.85 2.00
N ALA A 66 -1.56 -8.61 2.51
CA ALA A 66 -2.73 -7.75 2.46
C ALA A 66 -3.17 -7.48 1.01
N VAL A 67 -2.23 -7.15 0.13
CA VAL A 67 -2.46 -6.94 -1.31
C VAL A 67 -3.06 -8.20 -1.97
N LEU A 68 -2.45 -9.36 -1.73
CA LEU A 68 -2.94 -10.63 -2.29
C LEU A 68 -4.36 -10.95 -1.83
N VAL A 69 -4.67 -10.77 -0.54
CA VAL A 69 -5.99 -11.07 0.03
C VAL A 69 -7.04 -10.08 -0.46
N GLY A 70 -6.77 -8.78 -0.38
CA GLY A 70 -7.75 -7.76 -0.75
C GLY A 70 -8.10 -7.80 -2.23
N ILE A 71 -7.10 -7.88 -3.11
CA ILE A 71 -7.35 -7.97 -4.55
C ILE A 71 -8.09 -9.26 -4.92
N GLU A 72 -7.81 -10.38 -4.24
CA GLU A 72 -8.56 -11.62 -4.49
C GLU A 72 -10.03 -11.48 -4.08
N LEU A 73 -10.33 -10.81 -2.96
CA LEU A 73 -11.71 -10.54 -2.55
C LEU A 73 -12.44 -9.63 -3.54
N ASP A 74 -11.78 -8.58 -4.04
CA ASP A 74 -12.30 -7.73 -5.12
C ASP A 74 -12.64 -8.57 -6.37
N LYS A 75 -11.72 -9.44 -6.80
CA LYS A 75 -11.91 -10.30 -7.98
C LYS A 75 -13.02 -11.33 -7.76
N LEU A 76 -13.16 -11.89 -6.57
CA LEU A 76 -14.23 -12.83 -6.26
C LEU A 76 -15.59 -12.13 -6.26
N ALA A 77 -15.67 -10.91 -5.72
CA ALA A 77 -16.87 -10.08 -5.81
C ALA A 77 -17.20 -9.76 -7.28
N GLU A 78 -16.19 -9.42 -8.09
CA GLU A 78 -16.34 -9.04 -9.51
C GLU A 78 -16.93 -10.22 -10.30
N ASN A 79 -16.48 -11.43 -9.99
CA ASN A 79 -16.93 -12.67 -10.62
C ASN A 79 -18.17 -13.31 -9.98
N LYS A 80 -18.83 -12.63 -9.02
CA LYS A 80 -20.03 -13.14 -8.32
C LYS A 80 -19.82 -14.47 -7.59
N GLN A 81 -18.62 -14.66 -7.04
CA GLN A 81 -18.22 -15.92 -6.39
C GLN A 81 -18.30 -15.86 -4.85
N LEU A 82 -18.62 -14.70 -4.28
CA LEU A 82 -18.87 -14.57 -2.86
C LEU A 82 -20.31 -15.01 -2.53
N SER A 83 -20.53 -15.49 -1.31
CA SER A 83 -21.86 -15.79 -0.81
C SER A 83 -22.57 -14.51 -0.35
N GLU A 84 -23.88 -14.41 -0.55
CA GLU A 84 -24.68 -13.36 0.07
C GLU A 84 -24.71 -13.50 1.61
N PRO A 85 -24.74 -12.40 2.38
CA PRO A 85 -24.81 -11.00 1.93
C PRO A 85 -23.46 -10.36 1.59
N LEU A 86 -22.34 -11.07 1.76
CA LEU A 86 -20.99 -10.51 1.56
C LEU A 86 -20.76 -10.06 0.11
N GLN A 87 -21.31 -10.80 -0.86
CA GLN A 87 -21.26 -10.43 -2.27
C GLN A 87 -21.76 -9.01 -2.49
N SER A 88 -22.98 -8.72 -2.05
CA SER A 88 -23.55 -7.37 -2.19
C SER A 88 -22.72 -6.34 -1.44
N ILE A 89 -22.32 -6.63 -0.20
CA ILE A 89 -21.57 -5.70 0.66
C ILE A 89 -20.26 -5.25 0.01
N VAL A 90 -19.45 -6.20 -0.47
CA VAL A 90 -18.16 -5.89 -1.10
C VAL A 90 -18.40 -5.20 -2.44
N GLU A 91 -19.31 -5.71 -3.26
CA GLU A 91 -19.53 -5.16 -4.60
C GLU A 91 -20.07 -3.73 -4.61
N THR A 92 -20.96 -3.40 -3.67
CA THR A 92 -21.48 -2.05 -3.57
C THR A 92 -20.52 -1.10 -2.88
N ASP A 93 -19.45 -1.62 -2.26
CA ASP A 93 -18.56 -0.85 -1.40
C ASP A 93 -19.43 -0.11 -0.35
N GLU A 94 -20.05 -0.93 0.52
CA GLU A 94 -21.01 -0.49 1.53
C GLU A 94 -20.27 0.27 2.63
N GLY A 95 -20.50 1.57 2.80
CA GLY A 95 -19.72 2.41 3.74
C GLY A 95 -19.84 2.11 5.24
N LEU A 96 -20.53 1.04 5.66
CA LEU A 96 -20.47 0.49 7.03
C LEU A 96 -19.69 -0.83 7.13
N PHE A 97 -19.28 -1.37 5.98
CA PHE A 97 -18.26 -2.41 5.90
C PHE A 97 -16.92 -1.73 6.12
N GLY A 98 -16.18 -2.21 7.11
CA GLY A 98 -14.92 -1.60 7.54
C GLY A 98 -13.73 -2.58 7.48
N VAL A 99 -13.89 -3.68 6.74
CA VAL A 99 -12.97 -4.83 6.80
C VAL A 99 -11.80 -4.64 5.83
N ASP A 100 -12.09 -4.07 4.67
CA ASP A 100 -11.21 -3.37 3.75
C ASP A 100 -10.22 -2.45 4.48
N GLU A 101 -10.68 -1.42 5.19
CA GLU A 101 -9.78 -0.53 5.91
C GLU A 101 -9.06 -1.27 7.04
N THR A 102 -9.70 -2.26 7.68
CA THR A 102 -9.05 -3.07 8.73
C THR A 102 -7.87 -3.88 8.18
N ILE A 103 -7.99 -4.45 6.97
CA ILE A 103 -6.88 -5.15 6.30
C ILE A 103 -5.81 -4.15 5.89
N ALA A 104 -6.20 -3.01 5.31
CA ALA A 104 -5.27 -1.99 4.88
C ALA A 104 -4.49 -1.40 6.06
N ILE A 105 -5.16 -0.91 7.11
CA ILE A 105 -4.54 -0.33 8.31
C ILE A 105 -3.67 -1.35 9.05
N GLY A 106 -4.06 -2.63 9.07
CA GLY A 106 -3.25 -3.70 9.64
C GLY A 106 -1.86 -3.79 9.00
N SER A 107 -1.77 -3.51 7.71
CA SER A 107 -0.50 -3.48 6.97
C SER A 107 0.31 -2.18 7.15
N VAL A 108 -0.26 -1.14 7.77
CA VAL A 108 0.38 0.16 8.04
C VAL A 108 1.27 0.15 9.29
N PHE A 109 1.00 -0.75 10.24
CA PHE A 109 1.70 -0.73 11.54
C PHE A 109 3.22 -0.94 11.43
N GLY A 110 3.71 -1.53 10.33
CA GLY A 110 5.14 -1.73 10.07
C GLY A 110 5.96 -0.44 9.91
N TYR A 111 5.33 0.72 9.67
CA TYR A 111 6.00 2.03 9.56
C TYR A 111 5.50 3.05 10.58
N GLY A 112 4.89 2.56 11.68
CA GLY A 112 4.56 3.36 12.85
C GLY A 112 3.33 4.27 12.73
N SER A 113 3.10 5.09 13.76
CA SER A 113 1.88 5.88 13.90
C SER A 113 1.74 7.02 12.89
N ILE A 114 2.85 7.52 12.33
CA ILE A 114 2.83 8.52 11.26
C ILE A 114 2.11 7.95 10.04
N ALA A 115 2.49 6.74 9.64
CA ALA A 115 1.84 6.05 8.53
C ALA A 115 0.33 5.87 8.78
N VAL A 116 -0.10 5.55 10.01
CA VAL A 116 -1.53 5.44 10.36
C VAL A 116 -2.27 6.76 10.17
N THR A 117 -1.67 7.89 10.59
CA THR A 117 -2.29 9.21 10.38
C THR A 117 -2.37 9.60 8.91
N THR A 118 -1.33 9.27 8.13
CA THR A 118 -1.30 9.51 6.68
C THR A 118 -2.33 8.65 5.95
N PHE A 119 -2.48 7.38 6.34
CA PHE A 119 -3.50 6.48 5.80
C PHE A 119 -4.90 7.08 5.93
N GLY A 120 -5.30 7.48 7.14
CA GLY A 120 -6.63 8.06 7.36
C GLY A 120 -6.86 9.39 6.62
N TYR A 121 -5.80 10.15 6.34
CA TYR A 121 -5.89 11.33 5.47
C TYR A 121 -6.12 10.95 4.01
N LEU A 122 -5.32 10.02 3.48
CA LEU A 122 -5.40 9.58 2.08
C LEU A 122 -6.73 8.89 1.77
N ASP A 123 -7.18 8.04 2.68
CA ASP A 123 -8.47 7.36 2.59
C ASP A 123 -9.63 8.37 2.54
N LYS A 124 -9.58 9.42 3.35
CA LYS A 124 -10.61 10.45 3.31
C LYS A 124 -10.57 11.33 2.05
N GLU A 125 -9.38 11.77 1.65
CA GLU A 125 -9.24 12.75 0.56
C GLU A 125 -9.27 12.11 -0.83
N LYS A 126 -8.95 10.82 -0.94
CA LYS A 126 -8.86 10.00 -2.16
C LYS A 126 -8.18 10.78 -3.31
N ILE A 127 -6.84 10.86 -3.29
CA ILE A 127 -6.04 11.60 -4.29
C ILE A 127 -5.36 10.69 -5.32
N GLY A 128 -4.99 11.24 -6.48
CA GLY A 128 -4.25 10.50 -7.52
C GLY A 128 -5.02 9.26 -8.02
N ILE A 129 -4.33 8.12 -8.11
CA ILE A 129 -4.91 6.84 -8.55
C ILE A 129 -5.99 6.34 -7.58
N ILE A 130 -5.92 6.64 -6.28
CA ILE A 130 -6.94 6.25 -5.28
C ILE A 130 -8.31 6.77 -5.71
N LYS A 131 -8.37 8.04 -6.16
CA LYS A 131 -9.60 8.66 -6.68
C LYS A 131 -10.19 7.94 -7.89
N GLN A 132 -9.32 7.39 -8.73
CA GLN A 132 -9.73 6.71 -9.95
C GLN A 132 -10.28 5.32 -9.63
N LEU A 133 -9.70 4.65 -8.63
CA LEU A 133 -10.16 3.36 -8.13
C LEU A 133 -11.51 3.46 -7.41
N ASP A 134 -11.71 4.52 -6.61
CA ASP A 134 -12.97 4.83 -5.91
C ASP A 134 -14.13 5.20 -6.87
N ALA A 135 -13.80 5.64 -8.08
CA ALA A 135 -14.82 5.98 -9.07
C ALA A 135 -15.57 4.71 -9.54
N LYS A 136 -16.86 4.59 -9.18
CA LYS A 136 -17.80 3.50 -9.58
C LYS A 136 -18.17 3.50 -11.07
N ASN A 137 -17.25 3.96 -11.92
CA ASN A 137 -17.42 4.12 -13.36
C ASN A 137 -16.78 2.98 -14.17
N SER A 138 -16.22 1.98 -13.48
CA SER A 138 -15.56 0.83 -14.09
C SER A 138 -16.34 -0.46 -13.79
N ASP A 139 -16.27 -1.44 -14.69
CA ASP A 139 -16.81 -2.78 -14.45
C ASP A 139 -15.99 -3.59 -13.42
N LYS A 140 -14.93 -2.98 -12.86
CA LYS A 140 -14.05 -3.58 -11.87
C LYS A 140 -14.44 -3.14 -10.46
N ILE A 141 -14.29 -4.07 -9.52
CA ILE A 141 -14.49 -3.82 -8.07
C ILE A 141 -13.14 -3.51 -7.42
N HIS A 142 -13.11 -2.47 -6.60
CA HIS A 142 -11.88 -1.94 -5.99
C HIS A 142 -12.02 -1.64 -4.49
N THR A 143 -13.02 -2.25 -3.84
CA THR A 143 -13.37 -2.05 -2.43
C THR A 143 -12.20 -2.28 -1.48
N PHE A 144 -11.35 -3.26 -1.75
CA PHE A 144 -10.12 -3.45 -0.96
C PHE A 144 -8.92 -2.73 -1.57
N LEU A 145 -8.84 -2.65 -2.91
CA LEU A 145 -7.65 -2.18 -3.59
C LEU A 145 -7.34 -0.70 -3.33
N ASP A 146 -8.34 0.18 -3.29
CA ASP A 146 -8.11 1.61 -3.08
C ASP A 146 -7.49 1.89 -1.69
N ASP A 147 -7.98 1.22 -0.65
CA ASP A 147 -7.41 1.28 0.70
C ASP A 147 -6.02 0.65 0.81
N LEU A 148 -5.78 -0.44 0.08
CA LEU A 148 -4.44 -1.03 -0.01
C LEU A 148 -3.44 -0.07 -0.66
N VAL A 149 -3.87 0.68 -1.68
CA VAL A 149 -3.05 1.73 -2.30
C VAL A 149 -2.82 2.89 -1.31
N CYS A 150 -3.85 3.30 -0.55
CA CYS A 150 -3.70 4.25 0.57
C CYS A 150 -2.64 3.77 1.57
N SER A 151 -2.68 2.49 1.96
CA SER A 151 -1.71 1.90 2.89
C SER A 151 -0.28 1.95 2.34
N ILE A 152 -0.06 1.55 1.09
CA ILE A 152 1.27 1.57 0.48
C ILE A 152 1.82 3.00 0.42
N ALA A 153 1.01 3.96 -0.03
CA ALA A 153 1.40 5.37 -0.10
C ALA A 153 1.69 5.96 1.29
N ALA A 154 0.89 5.60 2.30
CA ALA A 154 1.08 6.07 3.67
C ALA A 154 2.38 5.54 4.31
N ASN A 155 2.65 4.24 4.15
CA ASN A 155 3.89 3.62 4.61
C ASN A 155 5.11 4.22 3.91
N ALA A 156 5.03 4.41 2.58
CA ALA A 156 6.12 4.99 1.80
C ALA A 156 6.39 6.45 2.20
N SER A 157 5.33 7.21 2.48
CA SER A 157 5.43 8.58 3.00
C SER A 157 6.11 8.63 4.38
N SER A 158 5.74 7.72 5.29
CA SER A 158 6.34 7.62 6.63
C SER A 158 7.84 7.27 6.56
N ARG A 159 8.19 6.24 5.79
CA ARG A 159 9.59 5.86 5.53
C ARG A 159 10.40 7.03 4.97
N LEU A 160 9.85 7.71 3.97
CA LEU A 160 10.51 8.82 3.29
C LEU A 160 10.74 9.99 4.26
N ALA A 161 9.76 10.32 5.12
CA ALA A 161 9.92 11.37 6.13
C ALA A 161 11.08 11.09 7.10
N HIS A 162 11.23 9.84 7.56
CA HIS A 162 12.37 9.43 8.38
C HIS A 162 13.71 9.57 7.64
N ARG A 163 13.78 9.14 6.37
CA ARG A 163 15.00 9.28 5.54
C ARG A 163 15.37 10.73 5.25
N ILE A 164 14.39 11.59 4.99
CA ILE A 164 14.61 13.03 4.79
C ILE A 164 15.26 13.64 6.03
N ARG A 165 14.71 13.32 7.21
CA ARG A 165 15.26 13.79 8.48
C ARG A 165 16.70 13.35 8.70
N ASP A 166 17.02 12.09 8.40
CA ASP A 166 18.37 11.56 8.52
C ASP A 166 19.37 12.27 7.58
N ARG A 167 18.93 12.66 6.37
CA ARG A 167 19.74 13.48 5.43
C ARG A 167 19.96 14.91 5.96
N GLU A 168 18.95 15.52 6.56
CA GLU A 168 19.04 16.85 7.20
C GLU A 168 19.97 16.86 8.40
N GLU A 169 20.03 15.76 9.14
CA GLU A 169 20.96 15.57 10.27
C GLU A 169 22.40 15.25 9.81
N HIS A 170 22.65 15.25 8.50
CA HIS A 170 23.95 15.00 7.87
C HIS A 170 24.57 13.66 8.27
N LEU A 171 23.73 12.64 8.49
CA LEU A 171 24.20 11.28 8.69
C LEU A 171 24.90 10.78 7.45
N ASP A 172 25.89 9.90 7.64
CA ASP A 172 26.56 9.29 6.51
C ASP A 172 25.63 8.29 5.78
N GLN A 173 25.86 8.10 4.48
CA GLN A 173 25.00 7.24 3.67
C GLN A 173 24.93 5.80 4.20
N LYS A 174 26.01 5.29 4.82
CA LYS A 174 26.02 3.92 5.35
C LYS A 174 25.13 3.79 6.57
N GLU A 175 25.09 4.81 7.42
CA GLU A 175 24.21 4.87 8.58
C GLU A 175 22.74 4.97 8.14
N ILE A 176 22.44 5.80 7.14
CA ILE A 176 21.10 5.89 6.54
C ILE A 176 20.66 4.53 5.99
N ASP A 177 21.52 3.87 5.20
CA ASP A 177 21.22 2.57 4.61
C ASP A 177 21.07 1.47 5.67
N HIS A 178 21.83 1.55 6.77
CA HIS A 178 21.72 0.61 7.87
C HIS A 178 20.37 0.74 8.60
N ARG A 179 20.00 1.96 8.98
CA ARG A 179 18.73 2.25 9.67
C ARG A 179 17.53 1.89 8.80
N ASP A 180 17.60 2.20 7.50
CA ASP A 180 16.57 1.82 6.53
C ASP A 180 16.40 0.29 6.44
N LYS A 181 17.50 -0.44 6.43
CA LYS A 181 17.44 -1.91 6.43
C LYS A 181 16.80 -2.46 7.70
N GLU A 182 17.08 -1.87 8.86
CA GLU A 182 16.44 -2.27 10.12
C GLU A 182 14.93 -2.00 10.07
N GLU A 183 14.51 -0.84 9.59
CA GLU A 183 13.09 -0.50 9.41
C GLU A 183 12.39 -1.46 8.45
N ARG A 184 13.02 -1.87 7.34
CA ARG A 184 12.46 -2.88 6.42
C ARG A 184 12.28 -4.25 7.07
N MET A 185 13.15 -4.62 8.01
CA MET A 185 13.14 -5.93 8.69
C MET A 185 12.23 -6.01 9.93
N ALA A 186 11.83 -4.86 10.48
CA ALA A 186 10.88 -4.75 11.59
C ALA A 186 9.45 -5.10 11.18
#